data_AF-A0AAD9B174-F1
#
_entry.id   AF-A0AAD9B174-F1
#
_cell.length_a   1.000
_cell.length_b   1.000
_cell.length_c   1.000
_cell.angle_alpha   90.00
_cell.angle_beta   90.00
_cell.angle_gamma   90.00
#
_symmetry.space_group_name_H-M   'P 1'
#
loop_
_entity.id
_entity.type
_entity.pdbx_description
1 polymer ?
#
loop_
_entity_poly.entity_id
_entity_poly.type
_entity_poly.pdbx_seq_one_letter_code
_entity_poly.pdbx_strand_id
1 'polypeptide(L)'
;VTKLKAEVANLKDEVAKLQKQIRELNDGFELSQAYNRNLKRAYDLSSGRGSTDIPSGEILCPPFPDHIPALNTLLEEYKELQEGPHPDAKLRHNVQNKLYRIRHFIGWMSKGQSGLAKLQFLDNQTRLKGWAGYLVDCGMVRTTSLHYLKNVRQFLVYVQETPPKTSRLGQKNVRMGIRYLKSVIKGWNRHVVQHQMSVKGRKDAVMHTVAELQQCRRLARLAIPKLLSKLEHQHSNSSLWKLQGYVAAYLASLYGYRLGVFLNMTDLEVSEAVHGDKDDYLLKMTHHKTNEAFGTAKMLLKKEEYGWLLKLIALKTKCASTKELSKFVFFNTTFGTNRNLTKHLQMVWSEMQLRGEVNFITLRTAVATFARDRHGEDSVQRKSMARLMCHDTATADRHYAMDLSVEQARNGRLLFEQAQETTNSRTLPQTQRPQSAWNFRARSNETKLQALGPSFVP
;
A
#
# COMPACT_ATOMS: atom_id res chain seq x y z
N VAL A 1 52.57 32.15 -39.93
CA VAL A 1 51.36 32.87 -39.46
C VAL A 1 50.06 32.24 -39.98
N THR A 2 49.88 32.09 -41.30
CA THR A 2 48.64 31.52 -41.89
C THR A 2 48.33 30.10 -41.42
N LYS A 3 49.34 29.22 -41.32
CA LYS A 3 49.19 27.86 -40.80
C LYS A 3 48.71 27.83 -39.33
N LEU A 4 49.29 28.68 -38.49
CA LEU A 4 48.88 28.84 -37.09
C LEU A 4 47.45 29.39 -36.97
N LYS A 5 47.03 30.30 -37.86
CA LYS A 5 45.65 30.80 -37.87
C LYS A 5 44.64 29.69 -38.22
N ALA A 6 44.97 28.80 -39.15
CA ALA A 6 44.12 27.66 -39.49
C ALA A 6 44.02 26.64 -38.34
N GLU A 7 45.13 26.39 -37.65
CA GLU A 7 45.19 25.47 -36.51
C GLU A 7 44.40 25.98 -35.30
N VAL A 8 44.48 27.29 -35.02
CA VAL A 8 43.65 27.96 -34.01
C VAL A 8 42.17 27.92 -34.37
N ALA A 9 41.80 28.03 -35.64
CA ALA A 9 40.40 27.92 -36.07
C ALA A 9 39.86 26.50 -35.85
N ASN A 10 40.66 25.47 -36.17
CA ASN A 10 40.27 24.07 -35.97
C ASN A 10 40.09 23.74 -34.48
N LEU A 11 41.00 24.21 -33.61
CA LEU A 11 40.88 24.04 -32.17
C LEU A 11 39.65 24.74 -31.58
N LYS A 12 39.27 25.91 -32.12
CA LYS A 12 38.04 26.59 -31.69
C LYS A 12 36.78 25.80 -32.03
N ASP A 13 36.73 25.18 -33.20
CA ASP A 13 35.62 24.31 -33.61
C ASP A 13 35.54 23.05 -32.74
N GLU A 14 36.68 22.47 -32.38
CA GLU A 14 36.75 21.29 -31.51
C GLU A 14 36.29 21.60 -30.07
N VAL A 15 36.72 22.75 -29.53
CA VAL A 15 36.23 23.27 -28.24
C VAL A 15 34.72 23.52 -28.27
N ALA A 16 34.19 24.09 -29.36
CA ALA A 16 32.75 24.33 -29.50
C ALA A 16 31.94 23.02 -29.54
N LYS A 17 32.45 21.97 -30.19
CA LYS A 17 31.85 20.64 -30.19
C LYS A 17 31.84 20.01 -28.80
N LEU A 18 32.94 20.08 -28.07
CA LEU A 18 33.03 19.56 -26.69
C LEU A 18 32.10 20.32 -25.74
N GLN A 19 32.00 21.64 -25.85
CA GLN A 19 31.06 22.45 -25.06
C GLN A 19 29.59 22.07 -25.34
N LYS A 20 29.26 21.72 -26.59
CA LYS A 20 27.93 21.23 -26.94
C LYS A 20 27.63 19.88 -26.29
N GLN A 21 28.57 18.93 -26.34
CA GLN A 21 28.41 17.62 -25.69
C GLN A 21 28.27 17.73 -24.16
N ILE A 22 29.02 18.64 -23.52
CA ILE A 22 28.90 18.90 -22.07
C ILE A 22 27.50 19.44 -21.72
N ARG A 23 26.94 20.35 -22.54
CA ARG A 23 25.57 20.85 -22.35
C ARG A 23 24.54 19.73 -22.47
N GLU A 24 24.63 18.90 -23.50
CA GLU A 24 23.71 17.77 -23.70
C GLU A 24 23.76 16.74 -22.54
N LEU A 25 24.96 16.48 -21.99
CA LEU A 25 25.13 15.63 -20.81
C LEU A 25 24.55 16.26 -19.53
N ASN A 26 24.70 17.57 -19.34
CA ASN A 26 24.13 18.30 -18.21
C ASN A 26 22.59 18.33 -18.28
N ASP A 27 22.02 18.55 -19.46
CA ASP A 27 20.58 18.51 -19.68
C ASP A 27 20.01 17.11 -19.38
N GLY A 28 20.71 16.05 -19.81
CA GLY A 28 20.38 14.66 -19.47
C GLY A 28 20.43 14.38 -17.96
N PHE A 29 21.42 14.95 -17.26
CA PHE A 29 21.54 14.85 -15.81
C PHE A 29 20.41 15.60 -15.08
N GLU A 30 20.05 16.80 -15.52
CA GLU A 30 18.94 17.57 -14.96
C GLU A 30 17.59 16.90 -15.20
N LEU A 31 17.37 16.31 -16.38
CA LEU A 31 16.19 15.50 -16.69
C LEU A 31 16.09 14.27 -15.79
N SER A 32 17.22 13.58 -15.53
CA SER A 32 17.28 12.46 -14.59
C SER A 32 16.98 12.88 -13.16
N GLN A 33 17.51 14.03 -12.70
CA GLN A 33 17.17 14.58 -11.40
C GLN A 33 15.70 15.01 -11.28
N ALA A 34 15.16 15.69 -12.29
CA ALA A 34 13.76 16.09 -12.36
C ALA A 34 12.83 14.86 -12.35
N TYR A 35 13.20 13.81 -13.08
CA TYR A 35 12.52 12.53 -13.08
C TYR A 35 12.51 11.90 -11.67
N ASN A 36 13.65 11.88 -10.98
CA ASN A 36 13.77 11.36 -9.61
C ASN A 36 12.97 12.19 -8.58
N ARG A 37 12.94 13.52 -8.71
CA ARG A 37 12.11 14.42 -7.89
C ARG A 37 10.62 14.15 -8.10
N ASN A 38 10.20 13.97 -9.35
CA ASN A 38 8.81 13.64 -9.69
C ASN A 38 8.40 12.25 -9.19
N LEU A 39 9.32 11.27 -9.20
CA LEU A 39 9.08 9.94 -8.64
C LEU A 39 8.90 9.99 -7.12
N LYS A 40 9.72 10.77 -6.40
CA LYS A 40 9.62 10.98 -4.96
C LYS A 40 8.29 11.64 -4.60
N ARG A 41 7.91 12.70 -5.32
CA ARG A 41 6.62 13.38 -5.16
C ARG A 41 5.43 12.46 -5.41
N ALA A 42 5.51 11.60 -6.43
CA ALA A 42 4.47 10.60 -6.72
C ALA A 42 4.39 9.50 -5.64
N TYR A 43 5.52 9.10 -5.07
CA TYR A 43 5.59 8.15 -3.96
C TYR A 43 4.93 8.70 -2.69
N ASP A 44 5.21 9.95 -2.34
CA ASP A 44 4.63 10.64 -1.17
C ASP A 44 3.10 10.77 -1.29
N LEU A 45 2.61 11.14 -2.48
CA LEU A 45 1.18 11.20 -2.81
C LEU A 45 0.50 9.82 -2.76
N SER A 46 1.20 8.76 -3.13
CA SER A 46 0.64 7.39 -3.17
C SER A 46 0.59 6.70 -1.80
N SER A 47 1.37 7.20 -0.83
CA SER A 47 1.57 6.55 0.47
C SER A 47 0.61 7.04 1.56
N GLY A 48 -0.22 8.05 1.29
CA GLY A 48 -1.22 8.56 2.24
C GLY A 48 -0.64 9.02 3.58
N ARG A 49 0.66 9.34 3.63
CA ARG A 49 1.28 9.93 4.81
C ARG A 49 1.01 11.43 4.73
N GLY A 50 0.08 11.89 5.56
CA GLY A 50 0.04 13.30 5.93
C GLY A 50 1.39 13.71 6.52
N SER A 51 1.78 14.93 6.17
CA SER A 51 2.88 15.72 6.71
C SER A 51 3.47 15.16 8.00
N THR A 52 4.58 14.45 7.90
CA THR A 52 5.56 14.33 8.97
C THR A 52 6.91 14.55 8.30
N ASP A 53 7.61 15.59 8.75
CA ASP A 53 8.86 16.07 8.20
C ASP A 53 9.82 14.91 7.92
N ILE A 54 9.98 14.61 6.63
CA ILE A 54 11.09 13.80 6.14
C ILE A 54 12.24 14.79 6.01
N PRO A 55 13.37 14.60 6.72
CA PRO A 55 14.55 15.42 6.47
C PRO A 55 14.86 15.38 4.97
N SER A 56 14.97 16.57 4.38
CA SER A 56 15.29 16.83 2.98
C SER A 56 16.72 16.40 2.61
N GLY A 57 17.15 15.21 3.04
CA GLY A 57 18.33 14.56 2.51
C GLY A 57 18.00 14.04 1.11
N GLU A 58 18.49 14.71 0.08
CA GLU A 58 18.72 14.05 -1.20
C GLU A 58 19.58 12.82 -0.91
N ILE A 59 19.02 11.64 -1.19
CA ILE A 59 19.76 10.39 -1.11
C ILE A 59 20.82 10.48 -2.20
N LEU A 60 22.06 10.83 -1.83
CA LEU A 60 23.25 10.76 -2.69
C LEU A 60 23.63 9.30 -2.94
N CYS A 61 22.71 8.53 -3.52
CA CYS A 61 23.01 7.24 -4.10
C CYS A 61 23.89 7.45 -5.32
N PRO A 62 24.91 6.61 -5.54
CA PRO A 62 25.61 6.60 -6.81
C PRO A 62 24.59 6.41 -7.94
N PRO A 63 24.68 7.20 -9.02
CA PRO A 63 23.71 7.14 -10.10
C PRO A 63 23.73 5.76 -10.75
N PHE A 64 22.57 5.35 -11.25
CA PHE A 64 22.50 4.16 -12.09
C PHE A 64 23.32 4.39 -13.37
N PRO A 65 24.10 3.41 -13.85
CA PRO A 65 24.93 3.55 -15.04
C PRO A 65 24.07 3.48 -16.33
N ASP A 66 23.32 4.54 -16.62
CA ASP A 66 22.41 4.64 -17.78
C ASP A 66 23.13 4.47 -19.13
N HIS A 67 24.44 4.73 -19.18
CA HIS A 67 25.28 4.56 -20.37
C HIS A 67 25.58 3.10 -20.73
N ILE A 68 25.11 2.11 -19.97
CA ILE A 68 25.36 0.68 -20.20
C ILE A 68 24.11 0.03 -20.83
N PRO A 69 24.08 -0.23 -22.15
CA PRO A 69 22.88 -0.74 -22.83
C PRO A 69 22.37 -2.06 -22.26
N ALA A 70 23.27 -3.00 -21.95
CA ALA A 70 22.92 -4.31 -21.39
C ALA A 70 22.14 -4.22 -20.06
N LEU A 71 22.40 -3.19 -19.25
CA LEU A 71 21.67 -2.98 -17.98
C LEU A 71 20.28 -2.37 -18.23
N ASN A 72 20.14 -1.49 -19.22
CA ASN A 72 18.84 -0.93 -19.61
C ASN A 72 17.93 -2.01 -20.19
N THR A 73 18.45 -2.82 -21.13
CA THR A 73 17.71 -3.95 -21.70
C THR A 73 17.24 -4.90 -20.61
N LEU A 74 18.12 -5.30 -19.70
CA LEU A 74 17.77 -6.18 -18.57
C LEU A 74 16.66 -5.58 -17.68
N LEU A 75 16.67 -4.28 -17.43
CA LEU A 75 15.63 -3.63 -16.61
C LEU A 75 14.30 -3.48 -17.34
N GLU A 76 14.31 -3.25 -18.66
CA GLU A 76 13.08 -3.22 -19.46
C GLU A 76 12.48 -4.63 -19.60
N GLU A 77 13.28 -5.67 -19.85
CA GLU A 77 12.80 -7.07 -19.85
C GLU A 77 12.22 -7.46 -18.48
N TYR A 78 12.88 -7.05 -17.39
CA TYR A 78 12.35 -7.25 -16.05
C TYR A 78 11.04 -6.49 -15.82
N LYS A 79 10.92 -5.26 -16.32
CA LYS A 79 9.71 -4.46 -16.24
C LYS A 79 8.55 -5.11 -16.98
N GLU A 80 8.76 -5.53 -18.22
CA GLU A 80 7.75 -6.22 -19.04
C GLU A 80 7.24 -7.48 -18.33
N LEU A 81 8.16 -8.28 -17.76
CA LEU A 81 7.78 -9.45 -16.95
C LEU A 81 6.93 -9.08 -15.73
N GLN A 82 7.28 -7.98 -15.04
CA GLN A 82 6.55 -7.55 -13.84
C GLN A 82 5.19 -6.91 -14.14
N GLU A 83 5.05 -6.27 -15.30
CA GLU A 83 3.80 -5.65 -15.75
C GLU A 83 2.84 -6.68 -16.35
N GLY A 84 3.37 -7.71 -17.02
CA GLY A 84 2.58 -8.71 -17.72
C GLY A 84 1.84 -8.12 -18.93
N PRO A 85 0.91 -8.86 -19.55
CA PRO A 85 0.29 -8.48 -20.82
C PRO A 85 -0.71 -7.32 -20.70
N HIS A 86 -1.35 -7.16 -19.54
CA HIS A 86 -2.44 -6.20 -19.36
C HIS A 86 -2.32 -5.41 -18.04
N PRO A 87 -1.26 -4.61 -17.86
CA PRO A 87 -1.07 -3.86 -16.63
C PRO A 87 -2.09 -2.72 -16.51
N ASP A 88 -2.64 -2.51 -15.32
CA ASP A 88 -3.34 -1.28 -15.01
C ASP A 88 -2.36 -0.14 -14.67
N ALA A 89 -2.86 1.09 -14.57
CA ALA A 89 -2.03 2.25 -14.25
C ALA A 89 -1.34 2.14 -12.87
N LYS A 90 -1.96 1.43 -11.92
CA LYS A 90 -1.42 1.27 -10.57
C LYS A 90 -0.28 0.25 -10.56
N LEU A 91 -0.40 -0.84 -11.32
CA LEU A 91 0.64 -1.84 -11.52
C LEU A 91 1.85 -1.21 -12.18
N ARG A 92 1.67 -0.48 -13.30
CA ARG A 92 2.76 0.28 -13.95
C ARG A 92 3.51 1.16 -12.95
N HIS A 93 2.77 1.93 -12.15
CA HIS A 93 3.39 2.78 -11.13
C HIS A 93 4.13 1.98 -10.04
N ASN A 94 3.58 0.84 -9.61
CA ASN A 94 4.22 -0.04 -8.63
C ASN A 94 5.50 -0.68 -9.18
N VAL A 95 5.48 -1.12 -10.45
CA VAL A 95 6.65 -1.65 -11.15
C VAL A 95 7.71 -0.57 -11.30
N GLN A 96 7.33 0.65 -11.69
CA GLN A 96 8.26 1.77 -11.79
C GLN A 96 8.95 2.06 -10.45
N ASN A 97 8.20 2.06 -9.35
CA ASN A 97 8.76 2.19 -8.01
C ASN A 97 9.71 1.05 -7.65
N LYS A 98 9.46 -0.18 -8.14
CA LYS A 98 10.35 -1.33 -7.95
C LYS A 98 11.65 -1.14 -8.73
N LEU A 99 11.57 -0.74 -9.99
CA LEU A 99 12.74 -0.45 -10.83
C LEU A 99 13.60 0.66 -10.24
N TYR A 100 12.98 1.72 -9.71
CA TYR A 100 13.71 2.78 -9.01
C TYR A 100 14.59 2.24 -7.88
N ARG A 101 14.04 1.35 -7.03
CA ARG A 101 14.82 0.72 -5.94
C ARG A 101 15.93 -0.18 -6.45
N ILE A 102 15.70 -0.88 -7.56
CA ILE A 102 16.70 -1.74 -8.20
C ILE A 102 17.81 -0.90 -8.83
N ARG A 103 17.48 0.20 -9.51
CA ARG A 103 18.45 1.16 -10.09
C ARG A 103 19.38 1.71 -9.01
N HIS A 104 18.83 2.07 -7.85
CA HIS A 104 19.62 2.50 -6.69
C HIS A 104 20.59 1.42 -6.20
N PHE A 105 20.13 0.17 -6.12
CA PHE A 105 21.00 -0.94 -5.77
C PHE A 105 22.09 -1.18 -6.81
N ILE A 106 21.76 -1.12 -8.11
CA ILE A 106 22.75 -1.29 -9.18
C ILE A 106 23.78 -0.18 -9.15
N GLY A 107 23.37 1.09 -9.01
CA GLY A 107 24.28 2.22 -8.83
C GLY A 107 25.18 2.02 -7.61
N TRP A 108 24.62 1.58 -6.49
CA TRP A 108 25.42 1.18 -5.33
C TRP A 108 26.40 0.08 -5.66
N MET A 109 26.04 -0.99 -6.37
CA MET A 109 26.94 -2.11 -6.64
C MET A 109 28.00 -1.78 -7.72
N SER A 110 27.70 -0.89 -8.66
CA SER A 110 28.56 -0.57 -9.82
C SER A 110 29.60 0.51 -9.55
N LYS A 111 29.49 1.27 -8.45
CA LYS A 111 30.42 2.38 -8.15
C LYS A 111 31.88 1.88 -8.12
N GLY A 112 32.71 2.48 -8.98
CA GLY A 112 34.13 2.14 -9.11
C GLY A 112 34.39 0.76 -9.71
N GLN A 113 33.45 0.21 -10.47
CA GLN A 113 33.58 -1.08 -11.15
C GLN A 113 33.62 -0.87 -12.67
N SER A 114 34.37 -1.72 -13.37
CA SER A 114 34.46 -1.73 -14.83
C SER A 114 33.73 -2.95 -15.42
N GLY A 115 33.54 -2.97 -16.74
CA GLY A 115 32.95 -4.12 -17.43
C GLY A 115 31.50 -4.43 -17.03
N LEU A 116 30.70 -3.40 -16.71
CA LEU A 116 29.37 -3.53 -16.11
C LEU A 116 28.40 -4.39 -16.94
N ALA A 117 28.55 -4.44 -18.26
CA ALA A 117 27.75 -5.29 -19.15
C ALA A 117 27.85 -6.80 -18.81
N LYS A 118 28.91 -7.23 -18.12
CA LYS A 118 29.14 -8.62 -17.71
C LYS A 118 28.47 -8.99 -16.39
N LEU A 119 27.87 -8.04 -15.67
CA LEU A 119 27.21 -8.21 -14.36
C LEU A 119 28.08 -8.77 -13.21
N GLN A 120 29.39 -8.97 -13.41
CA GLN A 120 30.28 -9.53 -12.38
C GLN A 120 30.37 -8.66 -11.12
N PHE A 121 30.13 -7.35 -11.24
CA PHE A 121 30.06 -6.42 -10.11
C PHE A 121 28.99 -6.80 -9.07
N LEU A 122 27.96 -7.56 -9.45
CA LEU A 122 26.94 -8.06 -8.52
C LEU A 122 27.47 -9.12 -7.54
N ASP A 123 28.64 -9.71 -7.81
CA ASP A 123 29.34 -10.63 -6.89
C ASP A 123 30.18 -9.91 -5.84
N ASN A 124 30.20 -8.57 -5.82
CA ASN A 124 30.94 -7.85 -4.80
C ASN A 124 30.31 -8.04 -3.41
N GLN A 125 30.79 -9.04 -2.67
CA GLN A 125 30.26 -9.44 -1.37
C GLN A 125 30.36 -8.30 -0.34
N THR A 126 31.42 -7.50 -0.39
CA THR A 126 31.60 -6.35 0.51
C THR A 126 30.50 -5.32 0.29
N ARG A 127 30.23 -4.94 -0.96
CA ARG A 127 29.17 -3.98 -1.30
C ARG A 127 27.79 -4.55 -1.03
N LEU A 128 27.56 -5.83 -1.35
CA LEU A 128 26.29 -6.50 -1.07
C LEU A 128 26.01 -6.51 0.44
N LYS A 129 27.03 -6.78 1.26
CA LYS A 129 26.91 -6.75 2.72
C LYS A 129 26.64 -5.35 3.25
N GLY A 130 27.33 -4.34 2.69
CA GLY A 130 27.17 -2.93 3.05
C GLY A 130 25.84 -2.30 2.63
N TRP A 131 25.11 -2.89 1.67
CA TRP A 131 23.87 -2.30 1.15
C TRP A 131 22.80 -2.06 2.22
N ALA A 132 22.60 -3.01 3.14
CA ALA A 132 21.59 -2.86 4.17
C ALA A 132 21.95 -1.76 5.19
N GLY A 133 23.25 -1.63 5.51
CA GLY A 133 23.76 -0.55 6.35
C GLY A 133 23.59 0.81 5.69
N TYR A 134 23.98 0.90 4.42
CA TYR A 134 23.81 2.11 3.61
C TYR A 134 22.35 2.61 3.59
N LEU A 135 21.36 1.73 3.44
CA LEU A 135 19.94 2.12 3.49
C LEU A 135 19.55 2.74 4.85
N VAL A 136 20.16 2.28 5.94
CA VAL A 136 19.94 2.83 7.29
C VAL A 136 20.65 4.16 7.45
N ASP A 137 21.90 4.27 6.98
CA ASP A 137 22.71 5.49 7.05
C ASP A 137 22.08 6.64 6.24
N CYS A 138 21.35 6.33 5.16
CA CYS A 138 20.54 7.29 4.43
C CYS A 138 19.26 7.75 5.16
N GLY A 139 19.04 7.34 6.41
CA GLY A 139 17.88 7.72 7.21
C GLY A 139 16.56 7.10 6.71
N MET A 140 16.59 6.04 5.90
CA MET A 140 15.36 5.44 5.40
C MET A 140 14.58 4.75 6.52
N VAL A 141 13.26 4.94 6.51
CA VAL A 141 12.36 4.21 7.41
C VAL A 141 12.51 2.71 7.17
N ARG A 142 12.64 1.92 8.25
CA ARG A 142 12.91 0.47 8.22
C ARG A 142 11.98 -0.32 7.29
N THR A 143 10.70 0.06 7.22
CA THR A 143 9.73 -0.57 6.31
C THR A 143 10.04 -0.27 4.85
N THR A 144 10.47 0.95 4.52
CA THR A 144 10.94 1.32 3.18
C THR A 144 12.19 0.55 2.81
N SER A 145 13.19 0.50 3.70
CA SER A 145 14.41 -0.27 3.46
C SER A 145 14.09 -1.75 3.19
N LEU A 146 13.16 -2.35 3.92
CA LEU A 146 12.72 -3.73 3.67
C LEU A 146 12.16 -3.93 2.24
N HIS A 147 11.46 -2.93 1.68
CA HIS A 147 11.01 -2.98 0.29
C HIS A 147 12.18 -2.97 -0.69
N TYR A 148 13.22 -2.15 -0.45
CA TYR A 148 14.44 -2.17 -1.26
C TYR A 148 15.07 -3.57 -1.24
N LEU A 149 15.30 -4.17 -0.07
CA LEU A 149 15.89 -5.52 0.02
C LEU A 149 15.04 -6.58 -0.68
N LYS A 150 13.71 -6.55 -0.50
CA LYS A 150 12.80 -7.50 -1.17
C LYS A 150 12.82 -7.35 -2.69
N ASN A 151 12.80 -6.12 -3.19
CA ASN A 151 12.84 -5.84 -4.63
C ASN A 151 14.18 -6.25 -5.24
N VAL A 152 15.29 -5.95 -4.59
CA VAL A 152 16.62 -6.40 -5.01
C VAL A 152 16.71 -7.93 -5.01
N ARG A 153 16.23 -8.60 -3.96
CA ARG A 153 16.20 -10.07 -3.93
C ARG A 153 15.39 -10.64 -5.09
N GLN A 154 14.22 -10.08 -5.37
CA GLN A 154 13.38 -10.54 -6.48
C GLN A 154 14.07 -10.31 -7.84
N PHE A 155 14.74 -9.18 -8.01
CA PHE A 155 15.54 -8.91 -9.21
C PHE A 155 16.71 -9.89 -9.36
N LEU A 156 17.43 -10.22 -8.29
CA LEU A 156 18.52 -11.21 -8.37
C LEU A 156 18.00 -12.62 -8.71
N VAL A 157 16.80 -12.99 -8.26
CA VAL A 157 16.15 -14.24 -8.69
C VAL A 157 15.90 -14.22 -10.20
N TYR A 158 15.38 -13.12 -10.74
CA TYR A 158 15.20 -12.96 -12.17
C TYR A 158 16.53 -13.03 -12.93
N VAL A 159 17.58 -12.33 -12.50
CA VAL A 159 18.92 -12.42 -13.12
C VAL A 159 19.49 -13.83 -13.05
N GLN A 160 19.15 -14.61 -12.02
CA GLN A 160 19.55 -16.00 -11.91
C GLN A 160 18.89 -16.87 -12.99
N GLU A 161 17.59 -16.67 -13.21
CA GLU A 161 16.77 -17.46 -14.13
C GLU A 161 16.95 -17.03 -15.59
N THR A 162 17.19 -15.73 -15.82
CA THR A 162 17.25 -15.09 -17.13
C THR A 162 18.49 -14.17 -17.22
N PRO A 163 19.72 -14.73 -17.16
CA PRO A 163 20.92 -13.91 -17.28
C PRO A 163 21.05 -13.35 -18.71
N PRO A 164 21.39 -12.06 -18.89
CA PRO A 164 21.69 -11.50 -20.21
C PRO A 164 22.80 -12.27 -20.91
N LYS A 165 22.78 -12.33 -22.26
CA LYS A 165 23.82 -13.01 -23.06
C LYS A 165 25.24 -12.49 -22.78
N THR A 166 25.35 -11.20 -22.42
CA THR A 166 26.63 -10.56 -22.06
C THR A 166 27.12 -10.94 -20.66
N SER A 167 26.27 -11.52 -19.83
CA SER A 167 26.57 -11.87 -18.44
C SER A 167 27.72 -12.87 -18.35
N ARG A 168 28.63 -12.63 -17.40
CA ARG A 168 29.68 -13.57 -16.95
C ARG A 168 29.57 -13.82 -15.45
N LEU A 169 28.44 -13.46 -14.85
CA LEU A 169 28.16 -13.66 -13.44
C LEU A 169 27.88 -15.14 -13.17
N GLY A 170 28.67 -15.75 -12.30
CA GLY A 170 28.51 -17.16 -11.95
C GLY A 170 27.19 -17.42 -11.22
N GLN A 171 26.45 -18.45 -11.64
CA GLN A 171 25.17 -18.85 -11.04
C GLN A 171 25.26 -19.13 -9.53
N LYS A 172 26.38 -19.70 -9.07
CA LYS A 172 26.67 -19.91 -7.64
C LYS A 172 26.70 -18.59 -6.87
N ASN A 173 27.28 -17.55 -7.46
CA ASN A 173 27.49 -16.26 -6.82
C ASN A 173 26.16 -15.50 -6.68
N VAL A 174 25.31 -15.55 -7.71
CA VAL A 174 23.92 -15.02 -7.63
C VAL A 174 23.13 -15.71 -6.52
N ARG A 175 23.19 -17.05 -6.46
CA ARG A 175 22.52 -17.83 -5.40
C ARG A 175 23.00 -17.44 -4.00
N MET A 176 24.29 -17.23 -3.82
CA MET A 176 24.85 -16.78 -2.55
C MET A 176 24.34 -15.38 -2.17
N GLY A 177 24.27 -14.46 -3.13
CA GLY A 177 23.70 -13.13 -2.90
C GLY A 177 22.22 -13.16 -2.52
N ILE A 178 21.41 -13.99 -3.18
CA ILE A 178 20.00 -14.20 -2.84
C ILE A 178 19.85 -14.77 -1.42
N ARG A 179 20.67 -15.74 -1.03
CA ARG A 179 20.67 -16.33 0.33
C ARG A 179 21.04 -15.29 1.38
N TYR A 180 22.07 -14.49 1.13
CA TYR A 180 22.46 -13.40 2.01
C TYR A 180 21.30 -12.42 2.24
N LEU A 181 20.71 -11.89 1.17
CA LEU A 181 19.57 -10.97 1.26
C LEU A 181 18.37 -11.60 1.99
N LYS A 182 18.10 -12.90 1.77
CA LYS A 182 17.06 -13.63 2.51
C LYS A 182 17.33 -13.64 4.02
N SER A 183 18.58 -13.83 4.43
CA SER A 183 18.99 -13.78 5.85
C SER A 183 18.80 -12.39 6.44
N VAL A 184 19.27 -11.34 5.75
CA VAL A 184 19.10 -9.94 6.18
C VAL A 184 17.63 -9.57 6.31
N ILE A 185 16.81 -9.92 5.31
CA ILE A 185 15.35 -9.72 5.33
C ILE A 185 14.72 -10.40 6.55
N LYS A 186 15.14 -11.62 6.89
CA LYS A 186 14.64 -12.34 8.07
C LYS A 186 14.99 -11.59 9.36
N GLY A 187 16.22 -11.09 9.50
CA GLY A 187 16.65 -10.28 10.64
C GLY A 187 15.84 -8.98 10.78
N TRP A 188 15.58 -8.30 9.67
CA TRP A 188 14.78 -7.09 9.66
C TRP A 188 13.30 -7.29 9.98
N ASN A 189 12.72 -8.46 9.70
CA ASN A 189 11.32 -8.71 10.07
C ASN A 189 11.09 -8.54 11.58
N ARG A 190 12.05 -8.92 12.44
CA ARG A 190 11.95 -8.69 13.90
C ARG A 190 11.81 -7.20 14.22
N HIS A 191 12.66 -6.38 13.63
CA HIS A 191 12.65 -4.93 13.83
C HIS A 191 11.42 -4.25 13.24
N VAL A 192 10.89 -4.78 12.13
CA VAL A 192 9.65 -4.30 11.54
C VAL A 192 8.46 -4.64 12.43
N VAL A 193 8.41 -5.83 13.03
CA VAL A 193 7.37 -6.19 14.01
C VAL A 193 7.44 -5.27 15.22
N GLN A 194 8.62 -5.03 15.79
CA GLN A 194 8.79 -4.07 16.90
C GLN A 194 8.32 -2.66 16.52
N HIS A 195 8.68 -2.19 15.32
CA HIS A 195 8.21 -0.90 14.82
C HIS A 195 6.68 -0.87 14.63
N GLN A 196 6.09 -1.95 14.11
CA GLN A 196 4.63 -2.07 13.96
C GLN A 196 3.93 -2.05 15.31
N MET A 197 4.46 -2.73 16.33
CA MET A 197 3.93 -2.72 17.70
C MET A 197 4.02 -1.31 18.31
N SER A 198 5.15 -0.63 18.18
CA SER A 198 5.29 0.78 18.61
C SER A 198 4.31 1.73 17.88
N VAL A 199 4.08 1.51 16.59
CA VAL A 199 3.07 2.25 15.82
C VAL A 199 1.65 1.93 16.32
N LYS A 200 1.36 0.68 16.67
CA LYS A 200 0.09 0.31 17.30
C LYS A 200 -0.06 1.01 18.66
N GLY A 201 0.88 0.89 19.58
CA GLY A 201 0.78 1.58 20.88
C GLY A 201 0.50 3.09 20.76
N ARG A 202 1.15 3.78 19.82
CA ARG A 202 0.86 5.21 19.54
C ARG A 202 -0.54 5.45 18.98
N LYS A 203 -1.01 4.57 18.10
CA LYS A 203 -2.37 4.65 17.54
C LYS A 203 -3.45 4.40 18.60
N ASP A 204 -3.14 3.64 19.64
CA ASP A 204 -4.07 3.31 20.72
C ASP A 204 -4.40 4.56 21.53
N ALA A 205 -3.35 5.32 21.90
CA ALA A 205 -3.48 6.57 22.65
C ALA A 205 -4.35 7.63 21.93
N VAL A 206 -4.46 7.56 20.60
CA VAL A 206 -5.23 8.49 19.78
C VAL A 206 -6.42 7.83 19.08
N MET A 207 -6.79 6.60 19.46
CA MET A 207 -7.89 5.89 18.82
C MET A 207 -9.23 6.58 19.10
N HIS A 208 -10.08 6.64 18.08
CA HIS A 208 -11.45 7.16 18.19
C HIS A 208 -12.34 6.15 18.91
N THR A 209 -13.10 6.61 19.88
CA THR A 209 -14.00 5.84 20.74
C THR A 209 -15.31 5.45 20.02
N VAL A 210 -16.03 4.46 20.57
CA VAL A 210 -17.36 4.08 20.06
C VAL A 210 -18.33 5.27 20.09
N ALA A 211 -18.27 6.08 21.15
CA ALA A 211 -19.10 7.27 21.32
C ALA A 211 -18.82 8.33 20.24
N GLU A 212 -17.55 8.59 19.92
CA GLU A 212 -17.16 9.50 18.84
C GLU A 212 -17.66 8.99 17.48
N LEU A 213 -17.56 7.69 17.19
CA LEU A 213 -18.11 7.12 15.95
C LEU A 213 -19.64 7.23 15.88
N GLN A 214 -20.35 6.98 16.99
CA GLN A 214 -21.80 7.17 17.08
C GLN A 214 -22.19 8.63 16.86
N GLN A 215 -21.45 9.57 17.47
CA GLN A 215 -21.67 11.00 17.32
C GLN A 215 -21.45 11.46 15.88
N CYS A 216 -20.38 10.99 15.23
CA CYS A 216 -20.12 11.22 13.81
C CYS A 216 -21.31 10.80 12.95
N ARG A 217 -21.84 9.58 13.16
CA ARG A 217 -23.00 9.09 12.39
C ARG A 217 -24.24 9.94 12.60
N ARG A 218 -24.52 10.33 13.85
CA ARG A 218 -25.67 11.18 14.19
C ARG A 218 -25.58 12.55 13.52
N LEU A 219 -24.44 13.22 13.63
CA LEU A 219 -24.21 14.54 13.06
C LEU A 219 -24.23 14.51 11.52
N ALA A 220 -23.61 13.49 10.91
CA ALA A 220 -23.65 13.32 9.46
C ALA A 220 -25.07 13.11 8.94
N ARG A 221 -25.87 12.26 9.59
CA ARG A 221 -27.28 12.01 9.25
C ARG A 221 -28.14 13.28 9.30
N LEU A 222 -27.80 14.24 10.18
CA LEU A 222 -28.46 15.54 10.23
C LEU A 222 -27.98 16.53 9.15
N ALA A 223 -26.69 16.47 8.78
CA ALA A 223 -26.07 17.41 7.85
C ALA A 223 -26.31 17.04 6.37
N ILE A 224 -26.29 15.75 6.04
CA ILE A 224 -26.37 15.26 4.65
C ILE A 224 -27.65 15.74 3.94
N PRO A 225 -28.87 15.57 4.49
CA PRO A 225 -30.08 16.02 3.82
C PRO A 225 -30.11 17.54 3.58
N LYS A 226 -29.60 18.33 4.54
CA LYS A 226 -29.52 19.80 4.43
C LYS A 226 -28.57 20.22 3.31
N LEU A 227 -27.41 19.58 3.20
CA LEU A 227 -26.43 19.86 2.15
C LEU A 227 -26.92 19.42 0.77
N LEU A 228 -27.60 18.27 0.68
CA LEU A 228 -28.24 17.80 -0.55
C LEU A 228 -29.26 18.82 -1.04
N SER A 229 -30.20 19.23 -0.17
CA SER A 229 -31.21 20.23 -0.52
C SER A 229 -30.58 21.56 -0.93
N LYS A 230 -29.55 22.03 -0.22
CA LYS A 230 -28.82 23.25 -0.59
C LYS A 230 -28.19 23.16 -1.99
N LEU A 231 -27.55 22.03 -2.30
CA LEU A 231 -26.86 21.81 -3.58
C LEU A 231 -27.82 21.58 -4.76
N GLU A 232 -29.02 21.07 -4.49
CA GLU A 232 -30.08 20.95 -5.50
C GLU A 232 -30.50 22.34 -6.05
N HIS A 233 -30.49 23.36 -5.20
CA HIS A 233 -30.88 24.74 -5.56
C HIS A 233 -29.70 25.57 -6.06
N GLN A 234 -28.53 25.46 -5.42
CA GLN A 234 -27.36 26.26 -5.75
C GLN A 234 -26.08 25.43 -5.66
N HIS A 235 -25.40 25.27 -6.80
CA HIS A 235 -24.12 24.58 -6.84
C HIS A 235 -23.05 25.35 -6.06
N SER A 236 -22.28 24.64 -5.24
CA SER A 236 -21.17 25.19 -4.48
C SER A 236 -20.14 24.09 -4.21
N ASN A 237 -18.91 24.28 -4.71
CA ASN A 237 -17.82 23.32 -4.49
C ASN A 237 -17.56 23.09 -2.99
N SER A 238 -17.58 24.14 -2.17
CA SER A 238 -17.43 24.02 -0.71
C SER A 238 -18.52 23.13 -0.10
N SER A 239 -19.78 23.34 -0.47
CA SER A 239 -20.89 22.54 0.04
C SER A 239 -20.84 21.09 -0.48
N LEU A 240 -20.42 20.88 -1.73
CA LEU A 240 -20.22 19.55 -2.31
C LEU A 240 -19.09 18.78 -1.60
N TRP A 241 -17.98 19.45 -1.30
CA TRP A 241 -16.87 18.85 -0.56
C TRP A 241 -17.30 18.43 0.83
N LYS A 242 -18.05 19.29 1.55
CA LYS A 242 -18.65 18.93 2.84
C LYS A 242 -19.59 17.74 2.71
N LEU A 243 -20.51 17.76 1.75
CA LEU A 243 -21.46 16.66 1.52
C LEU A 243 -20.72 15.32 1.33
N GLN A 244 -19.75 15.28 0.42
CA GLN A 244 -18.94 14.09 0.18
C GLN A 244 -18.15 13.66 1.43
N GLY A 245 -17.64 14.63 2.20
CA GLY A 245 -17.00 14.39 3.49
C GLY A 245 -17.94 13.73 4.51
N TYR A 246 -19.15 14.28 4.71
CA TYR A 246 -20.15 13.76 5.64
C TYR A 246 -20.63 12.35 5.25
N VAL A 247 -20.91 12.11 3.97
CA VAL A 247 -21.29 10.77 3.47
C VAL A 247 -20.15 9.76 3.71
N ALA A 248 -18.92 10.13 3.39
CA ALA A 248 -17.77 9.26 3.61
C ALA A 248 -17.52 9.01 5.11
N ALA A 249 -17.67 10.02 5.97
CA ALA A 249 -17.55 9.89 7.42
C ALA A 249 -18.57 8.91 7.99
N TYR A 250 -19.84 9.05 7.59
CA TYR A 250 -20.92 8.18 8.00
C TYR A 250 -20.62 6.72 7.65
N LEU A 251 -20.37 6.44 6.36
CA LEU A 251 -20.15 5.08 5.88
C LEU A 251 -18.84 4.47 6.41
N ALA A 252 -17.75 5.24 6.49
CA ALA A 252 -16.48 4.75 7.00
C ALA A 252 -16.52 4.48 8.52
N SER A 253 -17.27 5.27 9.29
CA SER A 253 -17.47 5.04 10.73
C SER A 253 -18.38 3.83 11.03
N LEU A 254 -19.16 3.37 10.05
CA LEU A 254 -20.03 2.20 10.17
C LEU A 254 -19.31 0.92 9.73
N TYR A 255 -18.67 0.95 8.56
CA TYR A 255 -18.11 -0.25 7.92
C TYR A 255 -16.59 -0.37 8.02
N GLY A 256 -15.88 0.70 8.40
CA GLY A 256 -14.41 0.69 8.42
C GLY A 256 -13.78 0.46 7.03
N TYR A 257 -14.48 0.82 5.94
CA TYR A 257 -13.96 0.64 4.58
C TYR A 257 -12.70 1.48 4.31
N ARG A 258 -11.81 0.92 3.48
CA ARG A 258 -10.62 1.64 3.03
C ARG A 258 -11.03 2.74 2.05
N LEU A 259 -10.26 3.83 2.00
CA LEU A 259 -10.44 4.94 1.05
C LEU A 259 -10.67 4.47 -0.39
N GLY A 260 -9.92 3.44 -0.84
CA GLY A 260 -10.04 2.92 -2.20
C GLY A 260 -11.43 2.39 -2.57
N VAL A 261 -12.22 1.91 -1.60
CA VAL A 261 -13.62 1.49 -1.84
C VAL A 261 -14.46 2.70 -2.24
N PHE A 262 -14.29 3.83 -1.56
CA PHE A 262 -15.01 5.07 -1.87
C PHE A 262 -14.53 5.71 -3.17
N LEU A 263 -13.21 5.77 -3.39
CA LEU A 263 -12.64 6.36 -4.61
C LEU A 263 -13.05 5.64 -5.88
N ASN A 264 -13.25 4.33 -5.80
CA ASN A 264 -13.56 3.50 -6.97
C ASN A 264 -15.05 3.17 -7.10
N MET A 265 -15.90 3.58 -6.14
CA MET A 265 -17.33 3.37 -6.20
C MET A 265 -17.91 4.10 -7.41
N THR A 266 -18.58 3.34 -8.28
CA THR A 266 -19.17 3.86 -9.51
C THR A 266 -20.67 4.06 -9.40
N ASP A 267 -21.20 4.92 -10.26
CA ASP A 267 -22.66 5.15 -10.36
C ASP A 267 -23.39 3.87 -10.75
N LEU A 268 -22.78 3.08 -11.64
CA LEU A 268 -23.32 1.80 -12.08
C LEU A 268 -23.49 0.84 -10.90
N GLU A 269 -22.47 0.70 -10.06
CA GLU A 269 -22.52 -0.16 -8.87
C GLU A 269 -23.60 0.30 -7.85
N VAL A 270 -23.92 1.60 -7.83
CA VAL A 270 -25.03 2.11 -7.01
C VAL A 270 -26.37 1.82 -7.69
N SER A 271 -26.52 2.08 -9.00
CA SER A 271 -27.77 1.83 -9.72
C SER A 271 -28.15 0.36 -9.80
N GLU A 272 -27.15 -0.54 -9.80
CA GLU A 272 -27.33 -2.00 -9.81
C GLU A 272 -27.41 -2.59 -8.39
N ALA A 273 -27.61 -1.75 -7.36
CA ALA A 273 -27.79 -2.22 -6.00
C ALA A 273 -28.97 -3.20 -5.91
N VAL A 274 -28.76 -4.32 -5.21
CA VAL A 274 -29.80 -5.35 -5.05
C VAL A 274 -30.77 -4.88 -3.97
N HIS A 275 -32.04 -4.73 -4.32
CA HIS A 275 -33.11 -4.43 -3.37
C HIS A 275 -33.42 -5.66 -2.52
N GLY A 276 -33.44 -5.49 -1.20
CA GLY A 276 -33.81 -6.51 -0.23
C GLY A 276 -35.23 -6.30 0.32
N ASP A 277 -35.74 -7.31 1.01
CA ASP A 277 -37.13 -7.38 1.46
C ASP A 277 -37.53 -6.32 2.51
N LYS A 278 -36.55 -5.63 3.10
CA LYS A 278 -36.74 -4.64 4.19
C LYS A 278 -36.52 -3.19 3.75
N ASP A 279 -36.69 -2.89 2.45
CA ASP A 279 -36.33 -1.59 1.87
C ASP A 279 -34.83 -1.24 2.06
N ASP A 280 -33.99 -2.27 2.14
CA ASP A 280 -32.54 -2.17 2.21
C ASP A 280 -31.92 -2.44 0.82
N TYR A 281 -30.77 -1.84 0.55
CA TYR A 281 -30.07 -1.89 -0.73
C TYR A 281 -28.66 -2.43 -0.54
N LEU A 282 -28.33 -3.54 -1.19
CA LEU A 282 -27.01 -4.15 -1.13
C LEU A 282 -26.15 -3.71 -2.31
N LEU A 283 -25.17 -2.86 -2.04
CA LEU A 283 -24.15 -2.44 -3.01
C LEU A 283 -23.01 -3.47 -3.03
N LYS A 284 -22.52 -3.76 -4.23
CA LYS A 284 -21.38 -4.67 -4.46
C LYS A 284 -20.30 -3.92 -5.22
N MET A 285 -19.24 -3.49 -4.53
CA MET A 285 -18.13 -2.78 -5.14
C MET A 285 -17.06 -3.78 -5.57
N THR A 286 -16.79 -3.82 -6.86
CA THR A 286 -15.91 -4.79 -7.51
C THR A 286 -14.48 -4.28 -7.64
N HIS A 287 -14.30 -2.97 -7.80
CA HIS A 287 -12.98 -2.39 -8.05
C HIS A 287 -12.29 -1.92 -6.76
N HIS A 288 -11.71 -2.85 -6.00
CA HIS A 288 -10.88 -2.52 -4.84
C HIS A 288 -9.66 -3.43 -4.65
N LYS A 289 -8.64 -2.94 -3.92
CA LYS A 289 -7.31 -3.58 -3.74
C LYS A 289 -7.34 -5.08 -3.41
N THR A 290 -8.33 -5.54 -2.67
CA THR A 290 -8.40 -6.92 -2.16
C THR A 290 -9.44 -7.80 -2.87
N ASN A 291 -9.99 -7.37 -4.01
CA ASN A 291 -11.07 -8.11 -4.67
C ASN A 291 -10.61 -9.50 -5.13
N GLU A 292 -9.41 -9.58 -5.72
CA GLU A 292 -8.82 -10.85 -6.17
C GLU A 292 -8.71 -11.91 -5.07
N ALA A 293 -8.49 -11.49 -3.81
CA ALA A 293 -8.27 -12.40 -2.69
C ALA A 293 -9.50 -12.59 -1.78
N PHE A 294 -10.43 -11.63 -1.75
CA PHE A 294 -11.54 -11.61 -0.78
C PHE A 294 -12.92 -11.33 -1.40
N GLY A 295 -13.00 -11.21 -2.72
CA GLY A 295 -14.22 -10.89 -3.45
C GLY A 295 -14.67 -9.45 -3.25
N THR A 296 -15.89 -9.18 -3.69
CA THR A 296 -16.47 -7.83 -3.73
C THR A 296 -16.75 -7.28 -2.33
N ALA A 297 -16.53 -5.97 -2.15
CA ALA A 297 -16.94 -5.27 -0.94
C ALA A 297 -18.45 -5.08 -0.97
N LYS A 298 -19.11 -5.34 0.16
CA LYS A 298 -20.57 -5.38 0.25
C LYS A 298 -21.08 -4.37 1.27
N MET A 299 -21.85 -3.38 0.82
CA MET A 299 -22.38 -2.35 1.70
C MET A 299 -23.90 -2.43 1.70
N LEU A 300 -24.49 -2.77 2.85
CA LEU A 300 -25.94 -2.74 3.01
C LEU A 300 -26.34 -1.31 3.41
N LEU A 301 -27.24 -0.70 2.65
CA LEU A 301 -27.72 0.64 2.90
C LEU A 301 -29.20 0.62 3.21
N LYS A 302 -29.61 1.41 4.20
CA LYS A 302 -31.02 1.71 4.41
C LYS A 302 -31.53 2.57 3.26
N LYS A 303 -32.84 2.56 2.99
CA LYS A 303 -33.51 3.43 2.00
C LYS A 303 -33.02 4.88 1.98
N GLU A 304 -32.89 5.49 3.15
CA GLU A 304 -32.42 6.86 3.30
C GLU A 304 -30.96 7.03 2.85
N GLU A 305 -30.08 6.11 3.25
CA GLU A 305 -28.65 6.15 2.93
C GLU A 305 -28.42 5.92 1.44
N TYR A 306 -29.17 4.99 0.85
CA TYR A 306 -29.19 4.77 -0.60
C TYR A 306 -29.69 6.01 -1.34
N GLY A 307 -30.76 6.64 -0.85
CA GLY A 307 -31.28 7.90 -1.39
C GLY A 307 -30.24 9.03 -1.35
N TRP A 308 -29.38 9.12 -0.33
CA TRP A 308 -28.28 10.08 -0.30
C TRP A 308 -27.29 9.88 -1.46
N LEU A 309 -26.95 8.63 -1.77
CA LEU A 309 -26.04 8.32 -2.87
C LEU A 309 -26.67 8.64 -4.23
N LEU A 310 -27.93 8.28 -4.45
CA LEU A 310 -28.64 8.61 -5.69
C LEU A 310 -28.72 10.13 -5.90
N LYS A 311 -29.03 10.90 -4.85
CA LYS A 311 -29.06 12.36 -4.94
C LYS A 311 -27.67 12.94 -5.18
N LEU A 312 -26.63 12.42 -4.53
CA LEU A 312 -25.25 12.84 -4.79
C LEU A 312 -24.84 12.58 -6.25
N ILE A 313 -25.25 11.46 -6.83
CA ILE A 313 -25.03 11.15 -8.26
C ILE A 313 -25.78 12.16 -9.14
N ALA A 314 -27.05 12.44 -8.83
CA ALA A 314 -27.88 13.38 -9.59
C ALA A 314 -27.28 14.81 -9.63
N LEU A 315 -26.59 15.24 -8.56
CA LEU A 315 -25.92 16.55 -8.50
C LEU A 315 -24.84 16.73 -9.59
N LYS A 316 -24.31 15.66 -10.18
CA LYS A 316 -23.31 15.76 -11.26
C LYS A 316 -23.81 16.55 -12.46
N THR A 317 -25.09 16.38 -12.80
CA THR A 317 -25.73 17.10 -13.92
C THR A 317 -25.75 18.60 -13.69
N LYS A 318 -25.81 19.04 -12.43
CA LYS A 318 -25.76 20.45 -12.01
C LYS A 318 -24.34 21.00 -11.93
N CYS A 319 -23.34 20.11 -11.80
CA CYS A 319 -21.92 20.46 -11.77
C CYS A 319 -21.27 20.47 -13.16
N ALA A 320 -21.97 19.96 -14.19
CA ALA A 320 -21.40 19.70 -15.51
C ALA A 320 -21.14 21.00 -16.30
N SER A 321 -19.87 21.41 -16.38
CA SER A 321 -19.41 22.41 -17.36
C SER A 321 -18.92 21.77 -18.67
N THR A 322 -18.83 20.44 -18.72
CA THR A 322 -18.34 19.64 -19.86
C THR A 322 -19.33 18.53 -20.23
N LYS A 323 -19.27 18.03 -21.47
CA LYS A 323 -20.21 17.02 -22.02
C LYS A 323 -20.16 15.64 -21.35
N GLU A 324 -19.12 15.31 -20.58
CA GLU A 324 -18.96 14.00 -19.92
C GLU A 324 -19.12 14.08 -18.40
N LEU A 325 -20.01 13.25 -17.86
CA LEU A 325 -20.22 13.10 -16.41
C LEU A 325 -19.21 12.11 -15.82
N SER A 326 -18.79 12.36 -14.58
CA SER A 326 -17.94 11.41 -13.86
C SER A 326 -18.68 10.10 -13.64
N LYS A 327 -18.02 8.96 -13.89
CA LYS A 327 -18.56 7.64 -13.54
C LYS A 327 -18.49 7.30 -12.05
N PHE A 328 -17.79 8.10 -11.23
CA PHE A 328 -17.53 7.81 -9.82
C PHE A 328 -18.50 8.54 -8.90
N VAL A 329 -19.05 7.87 -7.88
CA VAL A 329 -19.98 8.48 -6.92
C VAL A 329 -19.35 9.66 -6.20
N PHE A 330 -18.10 9.49 -5.76
CA PHE A 330 -17.27 10.55 -5.18
C PHE A 330 -16.42 11.18 -6.28
N PHE A 331 -16.93 12.25 -6.89
CA PHE A 331 -16.30 12.92 -8.02
C PHE A 331 -15.63 14.25 -7.61
N ASN A 332 -14.60 14.64 -8.36
CA ASN A 332 -13.99 15.97 -8.27
C ASN A 332 -14.56 16.90 -9.36
N THR A 333 -14.13 18.16 -9.34
CA THR A 333 -14.55 19.19 -10.31
C THR A 333 -14.02 18.96 -11.73
N THR A 334 -13.08 18.03 -11.92
CA THR A 334 -12.56 17.62 -13.23
C THR A 334 -13.14 16.27 -13.67
N PHE A 335 -14.29 15.88 -13.10
CA PHE A 335 -15.04 14.65 -13.39
C PHE A 335 -14.26 13.32 -13.23
N GLY A 336 -13.11 13.35 -12.55
CA GLY A 336 -12.41 12.17 -12.06
C GLY A 336 -12.86 11.80 -10.64
N THR A 337 -12.30 10.72 -10.10
CA THR A 337 -12.51 10.35 -8.68
C THR A 337 -11.96 11.42 -7.73
N ASN A 338 -12.65 11.66 -6.61
CA ASN A 338 -12.24 12.63 -5.60
C ASN A 338 -11.06 12.16 -4.76
N ARG A 339 -9.84 12.33 -5.27
CA ARG A 339 -8.59 12.02 -4.54
C ARG A 339 -8.39 12.83 -3.24
N ASN A 340 -9.12 13.93 -3.05
CA ASN A 340 -9.09 14.76 -1.85
C ASN A 340 -10.12 14.35 -0.78
N LEU A 341 -10.82 13.22 -0.95
CA LEU A 341 -11.86 12.78 -0.02
C LEU A 341 -11.38 12.66 1.44
N THR A 342 -10.11 12.32 1.69
CA THR A 342 -9.55 12.31 3.05
C THR A 342 -9.53 13.70 3.67
N LYS A 343 -9.22 14.75 2.90
CA LYS A 343 -9.26 16.14 3.38
C LYS A 343 -10.69 16.58 3.69
N HIS A 344 -11.65 16.16 2.86
CA HIS A 344 -13.06 16.47 3.09
C HIS A 344 -13.59 15.79 4.34
N LEU A 345 -13.20 14.52 4.57
CA LEU A 345 -13.46 13.80 5.81
C LEU A 345 -12.90 14.55 7.03
N GLN A 346 -11.64 14.99 6.96
CA GLN A 346 -10.99 15.74 8.05
C GLN A 346 -11.67 17.09 8.33
N MET A 347 -12.08 17.78 7.27
CA MET A 347 -12.83 19.04 7.36
C MET A 347 -14.13 18.84 8.15
N VAL A 348 -14.98 17.89 7.74
CA VAL A 348 -16.26 17.68 8.42
C VAL A 348 -16.10 17.09 9.83
N TRP A 349 -15.06 16.30 10.08
CA TRP A 349 -14.75 15.80 11.42
C TRP A 349 -14.43 16.93 12.39
N SER A 350 -13.67 17.92 11.91
CA SER A 350 -13.35 19.13 12.68
C SER A 350 -14.60 19.99 12.89
N GLU A 351 -15.47 20.13 11.88
CA GLU A 351 -16.76 20.82 12.01
C GLU A 351 -17.69 20.15 13.03
N MET A 352 -17.65 18.82 13.12
CA MET A 352 -18.36 18.05 14.15
C MET A 352 -17.74 18.20 15.55
N GLN A 353 -16.62 18.92 15.68
CA GLN A 353 -15.85 19.10 16.92
C GLN A 353 -15.44 17.76 17.56
N LEU A 354 -15.15 16.76 16.73
CA LEU A 354 -14.66 15.47 17.19
C LEU A 354 -13.15 15.53 17.42
N ARG A 355 -12.68 14.82 18.43
CA ARG A 355 -11.29 14.89 18.88
C ARG A 355 -10.33 14.35 17.81
N GLY A 356 -9.17 14.98 17.71
CA GLY A 356 -8.01 14.48 16.96
C GLY A 356 -8.19 14.44 15.44
N GLU A 357 -7.13 14.04 14.75
CA GLU A 357 -7.17 13.87 13.29
C GLU A 357 -7.82 12.55 12.89
N VAL A 358 -8.62 12.58 11.82
CA VAL A 358 -9.26 11.40 11.26
C VAL A 358 -8.74 11.08 9.87
N ASN A 359 -8.69 9.79 9.54
CA ASN A 359 -8.58 9.31 8.17
C ASN A 359 -9.23 7.92 8.07
N PHE A 360 -9.35 7.39 6.85
CA PHE A 360 -9.96 6.07 6.63
C PHE A 360 -9.22 4.93 7.33
N ILE A 361 -7.92 5.08 7.61
CA ILE A 361 -7.14 4.06 8.34
C ILE A 361 -7.50 4.12 9.83
N THR A 362 -7.63 5.30 10.43
CA THR A 362 -7.97 5.43 11.86
C THR A 362 -9.40 4.96 12.12
N LEU A 363 -10.38 5.33 11.28
CA LEU A 363 -11.75 4.81 11.38
C LEU A 363 -11.80 3.29 11.24
N ARG A 364 -11.09 2.74 10.24
CA ARG A 364 -10.98 1.30 10.05
C ARG A 364 -10.38 0.57 11.25
N THR A 365 -9.34 1.15 11.84
CA THR A 365 -8.65 0.61 13.02
C THR A 365 -9.61 0.57 14.21
N ALA A 366 -10.34 1.65 14.46
CA ALA A 366 -11.35 1.72 15.52
C ALA A 366 -12.46 0.67 15.32
N VAL A 367 -13.08 0.62 14.13
CA VAL A 367 -14.14 -0.35 13.82
C VAL A 367 -13.67 -1.80 13.97
N ALA A 368 -12.48 -2.14 13.46
CA ALA A 368 -11.92 -3.49 13.59
C ALA A 368 -11.62 -3.86 15.05
N THR A 369 -11.12 -2.89 15.84
CA THR A 369 -10.82 -3.08 17.25
C THR A 369 -12.10 -3.32 18.06
N PHE A 370 -13.15 -2.51 17.85
CA PHE A 370 -14.43 -2.72 18.51
C PHE A 370 -15.10 -4.04 18.13
N ALA A 371 -14.98 -4.45 16.87
CA ALA A 371 -15.47 -5.75 16.42
C ALA A 371 -14.78 -6.91 17.17
N ARG A 372 -13.45 -6.83 17.34
CA ARG A 372 -12.70 -7.80 18.13
C ARG A 372 -13.09 -7.76 19.60
N ASP A 373 -13.15 -6.58 20.19
CA ASP A 373 -13.34 -6.43 21.63
C ASP A 373 -14.76 -6.84 22.06
N ARG A 374 -15.75 -6.64 21.17
CA ARG A 374 -17.15 -6.97 21.44
C ARG A 374 -17.51 -8.44 21.14
N HIS A 375 -16.74 -9.10 20.28
CA HIS A 375 -17.06 -10.43 19.78
C HIS A 375 -15.86 -11.39 19.91
N GLY A 376 -16.09 -12.58 20.49
CA GLY A 376 -15.06 -13.61 20.65
C GLY A 376 -14.39 -14.02 19.33
N GLU A 377 -13.17 -14.55 19.40
CA GLU A 377 -12.31 -14.86 18.24
C GLU A 377 -12.98 -15.76 17.21
N ASP A 378 -13.75 -16.75 17.67
CA ASP A 378 -14.44 -17.69 16.80
C ASP A 378 -15.88 -17.32 16.44
N SER A 379 -16.38 -16.19 16.94
CA SER A 379 -17.77 -15.80 16.72
C SER A 379 -18.08 -15.60 15.23
N VAL A 380 -19.26 -16.08 14.83
CA VAL A 380 -19.80 -15.90 13.47
C VAL A 380 -19.93 -14.41 13.15
N GLN A 381 -20.23 -13.58 14.15
CA GLN A 381 -20.35 -12.14 14.05
C GLN A 381 -19.01 -11.50 13.65
N ARG A 382 -17.91 -11.81 14.34
CA ARG A 382 -16.59 -11.26 14.02
C ARG A 382 -16.08 -11.71 12.66
N LYS A 383 -16.28 -12.99 12.31
CA LYS A 383 -15.94 -13.54 10.98
C LYS A 383 -16.74 -12.84 9.87
N SER A 384 -18.03 -12.56 10.10
CA SER A 384 -18.88 -11.82 9.16
C SER A 384 -18.44 -10.36 9.00
N MET A 385 -18.11 -9.67 10.10
CA MET A 385 -17.60 -8.29 10.04
C MET A 385 -16.25 -8.20 9.30
N ALA A 386 -15.32 -9.13 9.55
CA ALA A 386 -14.05 -9.19 8.83
C ALA A 386 -14.25 -9.40 7.31
N ARG A 387 -15.17 -10.31 6.94
CA ARG A 387 -15.55 -10.55 5.53
C ARG A 387 -16.13 -9.29 4.88
N LEU A 388 -17.03 -8.58 5.56
CA LEU A 388 -17.57 -7.30 5.08
C LEU A 388 -16.43 -6.28 4.87
N MET A 389 -15.44 -6.24 5.75
CA MET A 389 -14.27 -5.38 5.61
C MET A 389 -13.23 -5.86 4.57
N CYS A 390 -13.51 -6.95 3.85
CA CYS A 390 -12.65 -7.64 2.88
C CYS A 390 -11.31 -8.10 3.47
N HIS A 391 -11.35 -8.84 4.59
CA HIS A 391 -10.22 -9.63 5.11
C HIS A 391 -10.67 -10.76 6.04
N ASP A 392 -9.73 -11.58 6.50
CA ASP A 392 -9.94 -12.54 7.60
C ASP A 392 -9.63 -11.91 8.98
N THR A 393 -9.99 -12.62 10.05
CA THR A 393 -9.76 -12.18 11.43
C THR A 393 -8.26 -12.09 11.76
N ALA A 394 -7.44 -13.02 11.24
CA ALA A 394 -5.99 -13.01 11.44
C ALA A 394 -5.31 -11.74 10.86
N THR A 395 -5.76 -11.29 9.70
CA THR A 395 -5.32 -10.05 9.04
C THR A 395 -5.84 -8.84 9.80
N ALA A 396 -7.07 -8.92 10.33
CA ALA A 396 -7.65 -7.89 11.20
C ALA A 396 -6.76 -7.66 12.42
N ASP A 397 -6.42 -8.73 13.14
CA ASP A 397 -5.68 -8.66 14.39
C ASP A 397 -4.24 -8.23 14.16
N ARG A 398 -3.62 -8.76 13.10
CA ARG A 398 -2.24 -8.41 12.77
C ARG A 398 -2.10 -6.93 12.39
N HIS A 399 -3.03 -6.38 11.62
CA HIS A 399 -2.81 -5.06 10.99
C HIS A 399 -3.69 -3.92 11.52
N TYR A 400 -4.84 -4.23 12.12
CA TYR A 400 -5.87 -3.24 12.46
C TYR A 400 -6.28 -3.26 13.92
N ALA A 401 -6.40 -4.42 14.56
CA ALA A 401 -6.75 -4.45 15.97
C ALA A 401 -5.57 -3.95 16.82
N MET A 402 -5.90 -3.13 17.82
CA MET A 402 -4.95 -2.58 18.80
C MET A 402 -4.42 -3.67 19.74
N ASP A 403 -3.61 -3.36 20.75
CA ASP A 403 -3.23 -4.40 21.72
C ASP A 403 -4.40 -4.69 22.69
N LEU A 404 -4.22 -5.62 23.64
CA LEU A 404 -5.24 -5.91 24.64
C LEU A 404 -5.40 -4.72 25.58
N SER A 405 -6.64 -4.35 25.91
CA SER A 405 -6.91 -3.36 26.96
C SER A 405 -6.51 -3.90 28.35
N VAL A 406 -6.34 -3.01 29.33
CA VAL A 406 -6.06 -3.41 30.73
C VAL A 406 -7.13 -4.36 31.27
N GLU A 407 -8.40 -4.12 30.94
CA GLU A 407 -9.52 -4.97 31.33
C GLU A 407 -9.44 -6.35 30.66
N GLN A 408 -9.12 -6.40 29.36
CA GLN A 408 -8.91 -7.67 28.65
C GLN A 408 -7.71 -8.44 29.19
N ALA A 409 -6.62 -7.76 29.54
CA ALA A 409 -5.46 -8.37 30.17
C ALA A 409 -5.78 -8.89 31.57
N ARG A 410 -6.60 -8.17 32.35
CA ARG A 410 -7.13 -8.64 33.64
C ARG A 410 -8.01 -9.89 33.47
N ASN A 411 -8.91 -9.90 32.49
CA ASN A 411 -9.73 -11.08 32.18
C ASN A 411 -8.86 -12.26 31.73
N GLY A 412 -7.83 -12.01 30.93
CA GLY A 412 -6.84 -13.02 30.56
C GLY A 412 -6.09 -13.58 31.77
N ARG A 413 -5.70 -12.72 32.72
CA ARG A 413 -5.09 -13.13 33.99
C ARG A 413 -6.04 -14.01 34.81
N LEU A 414 -7.32 -13.65 34.92
CA LEU A 414 -8.32 -14.47 35.61
C LEU A 414 -8.45 -15.86 34.98
N LEU A 415 -8.39 -15.97 33.64
CA LEU A 415 -8.38 -17.27 32.96
C LEU A 415 -7.12 -18.10 33.29
N PHE A 416 -5.95 -17.46 33.43
CA PHE A 416 -4.74 -18.13 33.89
C PHE A 416 -4.85 -18.60 35.35
N GLU A 417 -5.42 -17.77 36.23
CA GLU A 417 -5.67 -18.10 37.63
C GLU A 417 -6.66 -19.29 37.75
N GLN A 418 -7.76 -19.27 37.01
CA GLN A 418 -8.73 -20.38 36.93
C GLN A 418 -8.13 -21.69 36.39
N ALA A 419 -7.25 -21.59 35.39
CA ALA A 419 -6.53 -22.74 34.85
C ALA A 419 -5.52 -23.33 35.86
N GLN A 420 -5.07 -22.54 36.84
CA GLN A 420 -4.21 -23.01 37.94
C GLN A 420 -5.02 -23.57 39.11
N GLU A 421 -6.20 -23.00 39.40
CA GLU A 421 -7.12 -23.45 40.46
C GLU A 421 -7.77 -24.81 40.16
N THR A 422 -7.98 -25.16 38.89
CA THR A 422 -8.50 -26.47 38.45
C THR A 422 -7.57 -27.66 38.73
N THR A 423 -6.40 -27.42 39.35
CA THR A 423 -5.43 -28.47 39.69
C THR A 423 -5.62 -29.09 41.09
N ASN A 424 -6.56 -28.60 41.91
CA ASN A 424 -6.77 -29.12 43.28
C ASN A 424 -7.85 -30.21 43.43
N SER A 425 -8.48 -30.65 42.34
CA SER A 425 -9.37 -31.83 42.34
C SER A 425 -8.96 -32.81 41.25
N ARG A 426 -7.81 -33.47 41.44
CA ARG A 426 -7.45 -34.68 40.71
C ARG A 426 -8.14 -35.90 41.32
N THR A 427 -9.46 -35.99 41.16
CA THR A 427 -10.12 -37.29 41.03
C THR A 427 -10.19 -37.57 39.54
N LEU A 428 -9.27 -38.41 39.06
CA LEU A 428 -9.26 -38.90 37.68
C LEU A 428 -10.52 -39.75 37.44
N PRO A 429 -11.43 -39.38 36.53
CA PRO A 429 -12.35 -40.35 35.95
C PRO A 429 -11.56 -41.14 34.90
N GLN A 430 -11.41 -42.44 35.13
CA GLN A 430 -11.06 -43.39 34.07
C GLN A 430 -12.22 -43.42 33.08
N THR A 431 -12.12 -42.70 31.97
CA THR A 431 -12.93 -42.96 30.79
C THR A 431 -12.13 -42.65 29.52
N GLN A 432 -11.83 -43.75 28.82
CA GLN A 432 -11.52 -43.93 27.40
C GLN A 432 -10.83 -42.77 26.66
N ARG A 433 -9.53 -42.98 26.37
CA ARG A 433 -8.76 -42.20 25.39
C ARG A 433 -9.40 -42.27 23.99
N PRO A 434 -9.76 -41.15 23.35
CA PRO A 434 -9.79 -41.07 21.90
C PRO A 434 -8.34 -40.84 21.43
N GLN A 435 -7.74 -41.87 20.84
CA GLN A 435 -6.50 -41.75 20.07
C GLN A 435 -6.77 -40.86 18.84
N SER A 436 -6.44 -39.56 18.88
CA SER A 436 -6.20 -38.78 17.63
C SER A 436 -5.66 -37.34 17.79
N ALA A 437 -5.23 -36.88 18.96
CA ALA A 437 -4.83 -35.46 19.14
C ALA A 437 -3.31 -35.17 19.19
N TRP A 438 -2.47 -36.00 18.55
CA TRP A 438 -1.01 -35.76 18.43
C TRP A 438 -0.52 -35.59 16.98
N ASN A 439 -1.39 -35.20 16.05
CA ASN A 439 -1.03 -34.99 14.63
C ASN A 439 -1.38 -33.61 14.04
N PHE A 440 -1.45 -32.54 14.86
CA PHE A 440 -1.72 -31.19 14.33
C PHE A 440 -0.50 -30.26 14.17
N ARG A 441 0.73 -30.77 14.35
CA ARG A 441 1.96 -29.98 14.13
C ARG A 441 2.89 -30.47 13.01
N ALA A 442 2.47 -31.48 12.24
CA ALA A 442 3.24 -32.00 11.11
C ALA A 442 2.54 -31.89 9.73
N ARG A 443 1.30 -31.36 9.64
CA ARG A 443 0.55 -31.26 8.37
C ARG A 443 0.36 -29.84 7.80
N SER A 444 1.13 -28.84 8.24
CA SER A 444 1.13 -27.52 7.58
C SER A 444 2.32 -27.30 6.64
N ASN A 445 3.21 -28.29 6.48
CA ASN A 445 4.35 -28.21 5.55
C ASN A 445 4.29 -29.19 4.36
N GLU A 446 3.30 -30.09 4.30
CA GLU A 446 3.15 -31.01 3.15
C GLU A 446 2.00 -30.66 2.19
N THR A 447 1.02 -29.82 2.58
CA THR A 447 -0.07 -29.42 1.67
C THR A 447 0.22 -28.18 0.81
N LYS A 448 1.50 -27.84 0.61
CA LYS A 448 1.94 -26.86 -0.42
C LYS A 448 2.84 -27.48 -1.49
N LEU A 449 2.88 -28.80 -1.60
CA LEU A 449 3.66 -29.54 -2.61
C LEU A 449 2.82 -30.44 -3.52
N GLN A 450 1.49 -30.28 -3.56
CA GLN A 450 0.62 -30.93 -4.54
C GLN A 450 -0.36 -29.92 -5.15
N ALA A 451 0.16 -29.04 -6.00
CA ALA A 451 -0.60 -28.34 -7.04
C ALA A 451 0.30 -28.01 -8.25
N LEU A 452 1.31 -28.84 -8.50
CA LEU A 452 2.02 -28.91 -9.77
C LEU A 452 1.77 -30.31 -10.33
N GLY A 453 0.67 -30.43 -11.08
CA GLY A 453 0.50 -31.53 -12.02
C GLY A 453 1.39 -31.31 -13.25
N PRO A 454 1.85 -32.37 -13.91
CA PRO A 454 3.08 -32.35 -14.69
C PRO A 454 2.87 -32.05 -16.18
N SER A 455 3.95 -31.57 -16.79
CA SER A 455 4.35 -31.76 -18.19
C SER A 455 3.52 -31.10 -19.29
N PHE A 456 4.10 -30.10 -19.96
CA PHE A 456 4.15 -30.07 -21.44
C PHE A 456 5.39 -29.29 -21.90
N VAL A 457 6.37 -30.04 -22.40
CA VAL A 457 7.39 -29.70 -23.41
C VAL A 457 7.53 -31.02 -24.20
N PRO A 458 7.63 -31.05 -25.54
CA PRO A 458 8.08 -30.02 -26.49
C PRO A 458 7.07 -28.91 -26.76
#